data_AF-A0A496N8A0-F1
#
_entry.id   AF-A0A496N8A0-F1
#
_cell.length_a   1.000
_cell.length_b   1.000
_cell.length_c   1.000
_cell.angle_alpha   90.00
_cell.angle_beta   90.00
_cell.angle_gamma   90.00
#
_symmetry.space_group_name_H-M   'P 1'
#
loop_
_entity.id
_entity.type
_entity.pdbx_description
1 polymer ?
#
loop_
_entity_poly.entity_id
_entity_poly.type
_entity_poly.pdbx_seq_one_letter_code
_entity_poly.pdbx_strand_id
1 'polypeptide(L)'
;MTLIEQIKPLLDSGAYFQRDIAAQSGISAGALSAYLKGTYTGNIDNIETALANWLATREKKAKVFVEAPHFIEIPTAKKVFSALDMAKILPTMVTVYGASGVGKTKACQEYAKSNQ
;
A
#
# COMPACT_ATOMS: atom_id res chain seq x y z
N MET A 1 21.80 -6.02 14.18
CA MET A 1 20.67 -6.94 13.93
C MET A 1 20.96 -7.69 12.66
N THR A 2 21.01 -9.01 12.71
CA THR A 2 21.22 -9.84 11.50
C THR A 2 19.91 -9.97 10.73
N LEU A 3 19.97 -10.18 9.41
CA LEU A 3 18.76 -10.38 8.58
C LEU A 3 17.95 -11.60 9.05
N ILE A 4 18.63 -12.61 9.59
CA ILE A 4 18.02 -13.81 10.16
C ILE A 4 17.12 -13.46 11.36
N GLU A 5 17.56 -12.55 12.24
CA GLU A 5 16.77 -12.09 13.39
C GLU A 5 15.50 -11.34 12.98
N GLN A 6 15.49 -10.68 11.82
CA GLN A 6 14.31 -9.98 11.31
C GLN A 6 13.32 -10.93 10.62
N ILE A 7 13.82 -12.01 10.01
CA ILE A 7 13.00 -12.97 9.26
C ILE A 7 12.36 -14.01 10.17
N LYS A 8 13.05 -14.46 11.24
CA LYS A 8 12.54 -15.48 12.17
C LYS A 8 11.15 -15.15 12.74
N PRO A 9 10.89 -13.93 13.28
CA PRO A 9 9.55 -13.58 13.77
C PRO A 9 8.45 -13.65 12.69
N LEU A 10 8.79 -13.38 11.43
CA LEU A 10 7.83 -13.45 10.32
C LEU A 10 7.43 -14.90 9.99
N LEU A 11 8.37 -15.82 10.14
CA LEU A 11 8.12 -17.26 10.00
C LEU A 11 7.34 -17.80 11.21
N ASP A 12 7.71 -17.39 12.42
CA ASP A 12 7.07 -17.84 13.67
C ASP A 12 5.63 -17.34 13.81
N SER A 13 5.34 -16.13 13.32
CA SER A 13 3.97 -15.58 13.29
C SER A 13 3.01 -16.32 12.34
N GLY A 14 3.53 -17.21 11.48
CA GLY A 14 2.75 -17.88 10.43
C GLY A 14 2.26 -16.96 9.31
N ALA A 15 2.64 -15.68 9.32
CA ALA A 15 2.25 -14.71 8.30
C ALA A 15 2.90 -15.01 6.93
N TYR A 16 4.09 -15.62 6.94
CA TYR A 16 4.80 -16.02 5.73
C TYR A 16 5.40 -17.41 5.92
N PHE A 17 5.29 -18.25 4.89
CA PHE A 17 6.07 -19.48 4.84
C PHE A 17 7.42 -19.22 4.19
N GLN A 18 8.42 -20.01 4.56
CA GLN A 18 9.76 -19.91 3.98
C GLN A 18 9.77 -20.00 2.44
N ARG A 19 8.85 -20.79 1.86
CA ARG A 19 8.64 -20.86 0.41
C ARG A 19 8.22 -19.52 -0.20
N ASP A 20 7.39 -18.75 0.51
CA ASP A 20 6.87 -17.48 0.03
C ASP A 20 7.95 -16.42 0.07
N ILE A 21 8.76 -16.41 1.13
CA ILE A 21 9.90 -15.50 1.27
C ILE A 21 10.93 -15.78 0.17
N ALA A 22 11.25 -17.05 -0.08
CA ALA A 22 12.14 -17.47 -1.16
C ALA A 22 11.62 -16.98 -2.52
N ALA A 23 10.36 -17.26 -2.85
CA ALA A 23 9.75 -16.84 -4.11
C ALA A 23 9.73 -15.31 -4.28
N GLN A 24 9.34 -14.57 -3.24
CA GLN A 24 9.24 -13.11 -3.30
C GLN A 24 10.60 -12.41 -3.30
N SER A 25 11.63 -13.04 -2.75
CA SER A 25 13.00 -12.51 -2.73
C SER A 25 13.83 -12.95 -3.93
N GLY A 26 13.30 -13.83 -4.80
CA GLY A 26 14.03 -14.37 -5.94
C GLY A 26 15.14 -15.38 -5.59
N ILE A 27 15.05 -16.00 -4.40
CA ILE A 27 16.02 -16.98 -3.90
C ILE A 27 15.41 -18.37 -3.97
N SER A 28 16.20 -19.42 -4.21
CA SER A 28 15.68 -20.79 -4.14
C SER A 28 15.36 -21.19 -2.70
N ALA A 29 14.33 -22.02 -2.51
CA ALA A 29 13.94 -22.49 -1.17
C ALA A 29 15.08 -23.24 -0.45
N GLY A 30 15.90 -23.98 -1.20
CA GLY A 30 17.08 -24.66 -0.67
C GLY A 30 18.17 -23.69 -0.21
N ALA A 31 18.46 -22.64 -0.97
CA ALA A 31 19.44 -21.63 -0.60
C ALA A 31 19.01 -20.84 0.64
N LEU A 32 17.72 -20.45 0.72
CA LEU A 32 17.18 -19.79 1.90
C LEU A 32 17.24 -20.69 3.14
N SER A 33 16.96 -21.99 3.00
CA SER A 33 17.03 -22.95 4.12
C SER A 33 18.45 -23.18 4.62
N ALA A 34 19.41 -23.32 3.70
CA ALA A 34 20.82 -23.42 4.08
C ALA A 34 21.33 -22.13 4.73
N TYR A 35 20.90 -20.95 4.26
CA TYR A 35 21.29 -19.66 4.84
C TYR A 35 20.74 -19.49 6.27
N LEU A 36 19.46 -19.79 6.49
CA LEU A 36 18.85 -19.73 7.83
C LEU A 36 19.48 -20.72 8.82
N LYS A 37 20.05 -21.83 8.36
CA LYS A 37 20.78 -22.82 9.15
C LYS A 37 22.28 -22.49 9.31
N GLY A 38 22.78 -21.47 8.63
CA GLY A 38 24.21 -21.11 8.63
C GLY A 38 25.12 -22.07 7.85
N THR A 39 24.56 -22.95 7.02
CA THR A 39 25.30 -23.97 6.26
C THR A 39 25.43 -23.62 4.77
N TYR A 40 25.02 -22.42 4.37
CA TYR A 40 25.13 -21.98 2.97
C TYR A 40 26.56 -21.53 2.67
N THR A 41 27.20 -22.21 1.73
CA THR A 41 28.61 -21.97 1.33
C THR A 41 28.74 -21.19 0.02
N GLY A 42 27.60 -20.76 -0.56
CA GLY A 42 27.58 -19.96 -1.78
C GLY A 42 27.82 -18.47 -1.51
N ASN A 43 27.36 -17.64 -2.45
CA ASN A 43 27.47 -16.19 -2.31
C ASN A 43 26.42 -15.67 -1.30
N ILE A 44 26.89 -15.46 -0.06
CA ILE A 44 26.06 -14.95 1.04
C ILE A 44 25.59 -13.51 0.75
N ASP A 45 26.47 -12.66 0.22
CA ASP A 45 26.16 -11.25 -0.07
C ASP A 45 24.95 -11.09 -1.00
N ASN A 46 24.81 -11.99 -1.99
CA ASN A 46 23.67 -12.01 -2.90
C ASN A 46 22.36 -12.36 -2.19
N ILE A 47 22.39 -13.34 -1.27
CA ILE A 47 21.22 -13.71 -0.45
C ILE A 47 20.82 -12.55 0.45
N GLU A 48 21.80 -11.96 1.13
CA GLU A 48 21.55 -10.85 2.06
C GLU A 48 20.98 -9.62 1.34
N THR A 49 21.52 -9.30 0.17
CA THR A 49 21.01 -8.21 -0.68
C THR A 49 19.56 -8.47 -1.10
N ALA A 50 19.25 -9.68 -1.56
CA ALA A 50 17.90 -10.06 -1.97
C ALA A 50 16.90 -10.00 -0.81
N LEU A 51 17.27 -10.51 0.37
CA LEU A 51 16.44 -10.47 1.57
C LEU A 51 16.24 -9.04 2.09
N ALA A 52 17.29 -8.21 2.09
CA ALA A 52 17.20 -6.81 2.48
C ALA A 52 16.27 -6.02 1.56
N ASN A 53 16.35 -6.24 0.24
CA ASN A 53 15.45 -5.62 -0.73
C ASN A 53 14.00 -6.05 -0.54
N TRP A 54 13.78 -7.33 -0.25
CA TRP A 54 12.44 -7.84 0.05
C TRP A 54 11.85 -7.21 1.32
N LEU A 55 12.62 -7.13 2.40
CA LEU A 55 12.22 -6.46 3.65
C LEU A 55 11.91 -4.98 3.42
N ALA A 56 12.77 -4.25 2.71
CA ALA A 56 12.55 -2.84 2.39
C ALA A 56 11.29 -2.63 1.53
N THR A 57 11.02 -3.53 0.58
CA THR A 57 9.79 -3.49 -0.23
C THR A 57 8.55 -3.73 0.61
N ARG A 58 8.62 -4.66 1.57
CA ARG A 58 7.54 -4.92 2.52
C ARG A 58 7.27 -3.73 3.42
N GLU A 59 8.30 -3.08 3.97
CA GLU A 59 8.13 -1.87 4.78
C GLU A 59 7.55 -0.71 3.98
N LYS A 60 7.97 -0.54 2.72
CA LYS A 60 7.37 0.46 1.82
C LYS A 60 5.90 0.15 1.57
N LYS A 61 5.54 -1.11 1.29
CA LYS A 61 4.13 -1.52 1.14
C LYS A 61 3.33 -1.27 2.40
N ALA A 62 3.87 -1.60 3.57
CA ALA A 62 3.22 -1.29 4.84
C ALA A 62 2.99 0.23 4.93
N LYS A 63 4.04 1.05 4.85
CA LYS A 63 3.95 2.53 4.97
C LYS A 63 3.01 3.19 3.96
N VAL A 64 2.98 2.72 2.71
CA VAL A 64 2.14 3.31 1.64
C VAL A 64 0.67 2.88 1.76
N PHE A 65 0.38 1.72 2.36
CA PHE A 65 -0.97 1.15 2.47
C PHE A 65 -1.52 1.11 3.91
N VAL A 66 -0.85 1.70 4.91
CA VAL A 66 -1.35 1.68 6.31
C VAL A 66 -2.75 2.32 6.41
N GLU A 67 -3.07 3.31 5.59
CA GLU A 67 -4.44 3.80 5.46
C GLU A 67 -4.77 4.06 4.00
N ALA A 68 -5.73 3.30 3.46
CA ALA A 68 -6.34 3.67 2.20
C ALA A 68 -6.92 5.09 2.36
N PRO A 69 -6.67 6.02 1.42
CA PRO A 69 -7.20 7.36 1.54
C PRO A 69 -8.73 7.30 1.66
N HIS A 70 -9.28 7.97 2.66
CA HIS A 70 -10.72 8.00 2.94
C HIS A 70 -11.53 8.53 1.75
N PHE A 71 -10.91 9.39 0.94
CA PHE A 71 -11.46 9.92 -0.29
C PHE A 71 -10.34 10.11 -1.33
N ILE A 72 -10.64 9.78 -2.59
CA ILE A 72 -9.75 10.05 -3.72
C ILE A 72 -10.41 11.11 -4.58
N GLU A 73 -9.73 12.23 -4.77
CA GLU A 73 -10.22 13.32 -5.59
C GLU A 73 -10.09 12.98 -7.09
N ILE A 74 -11.17 12.40 -7.63
CA ILE A 74 -11.30 12.08 -9.06
C ILE A 74 -11.81 13.30 -9.86
N PRO A 75 -11.71 13.32 -11.20
CA PRO A 75 -12.17 14.45 -12.02
C PRO A 75 -13.64 14.85 -11.78
N THR A 76 -14.51 13.88 -11.49
CA THR A 76 -15.90 14.17 -11.10
C THR A 76 -15.96 14.99 -9.81
N ALA A 77 -15.17 14.63 -8.80
CA ALA A 77 -15.16 15.32 -7.51
C ALA A 77 -14.78 16.79 -7.67
N LYS A 78 -13.74 17.09 -8.46
CA LYS A 78 -13.31 18.46 -8.77
C LYS A 78 -14.42 19.31 -9.38
N LYS A 79 -15.18 18.73 -10.32
CA LYS A 79 -16.33 19.42 -10.95
C LYS A 79 -17.46 19.67 -9.94
N VAL A 80 -17.75 18.70 -9.08
CA VAL A 80 -18.75 18.86 -8.01
C VAL A 80 -18.32 19.96 -7.04
N PHE A 81 -17.06 19.95 -6.59
CA PHE A 81 -16.55 20.96 -5.65
C PHE A 81 -16.62 22.36 -6.25
N SER A 82 -16.19 22.53 -7.50
CA SER A 82 -16.27 23.82 -8.20
C SER A 82 -17.72 24.33 -8.34
N ALA A 83 -18.67 23.43 -8.60
CA ALA A 83 -20.09 23.79 -8.66
C ALA A 83 -20.63 24.22 -7.28
N LEU A 84 -20.26 23.50 -6.22
CA LEU A 84 -20.67 23.84 -4.85
C LEU A 84 -20.02 25.14 -4.35
N ASP A 85 -18.75 25.39 -4.70
CA ASP A 85 -18.09 26.67 -4.43
C ASP A 85 -18.82 27.83 -5.11
N MET A 86 -19.19 27.67 -6.38
CA MET A 86 -19.99 28.67 -7.10
C MET A 86 -21.34 28.94 -6.40
N ALA A 87 -22.05 27.88 -5.98
CA ALA A 87 -23.30 27.99 -5.24
C ALA A 87 -23.14 28.77 -3.93
N LYS A 88 -22.04 28.51 -3.20
CA LYS A 88 -21.70 29.17 -1.94
C LYS A 88 -21.35 30.65 -2.13
N ILE A 89 -20.61 31.00 -3.19
CA ILE A 89 -20.17 32.37 -3.48
C ILE A 89 -21.31 33.24 -4.01
N LEU A 90 -22.19 32.69 -4.85
CA LEU A 90 -23.26 33.42 -5.54
C LEU A 90 -24.67 33.16 -4.98
N PRO A 91 -24.79 32.81 -3.69
CA PRO A 91 -25.95 32.15 -3.04
C PRO A 91 -27.01 31.60 -3.99
N THR A 92 -26.64 30.64 -4.83
CA THR A 92 -27.50 30.08 -5.89
C THR A 92 -27.58 28.56 -5.82
N MET A 93 -28.52 27.98 -6.55
CA MET A 93 -28.62 26.52 -6.70
C MET A 93 -27.82 26.04 -7.91
N VAL A 94 -27.20 24.87 -7.79
CA VAL A 94 -26.45 24.21 -8.88
C VAL A 94 -26.92 22.78 -9.09
N THR A 95 -26.93 22.33 -10.35
CA THR A 95 -27.33 20.98 -10.72
C THR A 95 -26.13 20.16 -11.14
N VAL A 96 -25.91 19.03 -10.45
CA VAL A 96 -24.85 18.06 -10.79
C VAL A 96 -25.48 16.80 -11.38
N TYR A 97 -25.15 16.47 -12.62
CA TYR A 97 -25.65 15.29 -13.34
C TYR A 97 -24.51 14.46 -13.96
N GLY A 98 -24.83 13.23 -14.37
CA GLY A 98 -23.87 12.30 -14.98
C GLY A 98 -24.28 10.84 -14.77
N ALA A 99 -23.56 9.90 -15.39
CA ALA A 99 -23.85 8.47 -15.29
C ALA A 99 -23.91 7.96 -13.83
N SER A 100 -24.59 6.85 -13.61
CA SER A 100 -24.62 6.20 -12.28
C SER A 100 -23.21 5.74 -11.89
N GLY A 101 -22.89 5.79 -10.60
CA GLY A 101 -21.59 5.33 -10.07
C GLY A 101 -20.39 6.26 -10.26
N VAL A 102 -20.51 7.38 -10.97
CA VAL A 102 -19.36 8.30 -11.23
C VAL A 102 -18.88 9.12 -10.02
N GLY A 103 -19.43 8.88 -8.83
CA GLY A 103 -18.98 9.51 -7.59
C GLY A 103 -19.68 10.82 -7.19
N LYS A 104 -20.81 11.21 -7.82
CA LYS A 104 -21.55 12.45 -7.51
C LYS A 104 -21.89 12.59 -6.02
N THR A 105 -22.60 11.60 -5.48
CA THR A 105 -23.05 11.61 -4.08
C THR A 105 -21.88 11.61 -3.11
N LYS A 106 -20.83 10.81 -3.39
CA LYS A 106 -19.66 10.73 -2.53
C LYS A 106 -18.86 12.04 -2.52
N ALA A 107 -18.78 12.73 -3.65
CA ALA A 107 -18.17 14.05 -3.73
C ALA A 107 -18.97 15.09 -2.90
N CYS A 108 -20.30 15.16 -3.04
CA CYS A 108 -21.09 16.09 -2.20
C CYS A 108 -20.91 15.84 -0.70
N GLN A 109 -20.87 14.57 -0.29
CA GLN A 109 -20.63 14.19 1.11
C GLN A 109 -19.24 14.60 1.60
N GLU A 110 -18.21 14.44 0.76
CA GLU A 110 -16.85 14.84 1.11
C GLU A 110 -16.72 16.36 1.22
N TYR A 111 -17.26 17.10 0.24
CA TYR A 111 -17.27 18.56 0.26
C TYR A 111 -17.90 19.12 1.53
N ALA A 112 -19.02 18.53 1.98
CA ALA A 112 -19.69 18.91 3.21
C ALA A 112 -18.86 18.63 4.48
N LYS A 113 -18.04 17.56 4.49
CA LYS A 113 -17.12 17.28 5.60
C LYS A 113 -15.95 18.25 5.64
N SER A 114 -15.39 18.60 4.48
CA SER A 114 -14.23 19.48 4.38
C SER A 114 -14.55 20.96 4.62
N ASN A 115 -15.83 21.35 4.58
CA ASN A 115 -16.28 22.75 4.67
C ASN A 115 -17.28 23.00 5.82
N GLN A 116 -17.17 22.25 6.93
CA GLN A 116 -17.91 22.55 8.17
C GLN A 116 -17.49 23.88 8.78
#